data_AF-A0A536SM53-F1
#
_entry.id   AF-A0A536SM53-F1
#
_cell.length_a   1.000
_cell.length_b   1.000
_cell.length_c   1.000
_cell.angle_alpha   90.00
_cell.angle_beta   90.00
_cell.angle_gamma   90.00
#
_symmetry.space_group_name_H-M   'P 1'
#
loop_
_entity.id
_entity.type
_entity.pdbx_description
1 polymer ?
#
loop_
_entity_poly.entity_id
_entity_poly.type
_entity_poly.pdbx_seq_one_letter_code
_entity_poly.pdbx_strand_id
1 'polypeptide(L)' 'YADYSQPWFHTHKVLKGASFATPERVVRPSFRNFYMPERGDVFAGFRTCRIEL' A
#
# COMPACT_ATOMS: atom_id res chain seq x y z
N TYR A 1 -14.97 -4.82 6.41
CA TYR A 1 -14.64 -4.16 5.12
C TYR A 1 -15.32 -2.80 5.03
N ALA A 2 -16.59 -2.70 5.41
CA ALA A 2 -17.36 -1.46 5.48
C ALA A 2 -16.61 -0.32 6.20
N ASP A 3 -16.10 -0.55 7.40
CA ASP A 3 -15.46 0.55 8.14
C ASP A 3 -13.94 0.61 7.93
N TYR A 4 -13.31 -0.55 7.75
CA TYR A 4 -11.85 -0.62 7.64
C TYR A 4 -11.33 -0.24 6.25
N SER A 5 -12.06 -0.49 5.17
CA SER A 5 -11.54 -0.38 3.80
C SER A 5 -12.37 0.52 2.89
N GLN A 6 -13.70 0.39 2.90
CA GLN A 6 -14.54 1.14 1.96
C GLN A 6 -14.36 2.66 2.00
N PRO A 7 -14.19 3.33 3.16
CA PRO A 7 -14.08 4.79 3.20
C PRO A 7 -12.84 5.32 2.48
N TRP A 8 -11.87 4.44 2.23
CA TRP A 8 -10.57 4.78 1.65
C TRP A 8 -10.49 4.50 0.15
N PHE A 9 -11.56 3.98 -0.45
CA PHE A 9 -11.60 3.81 -1.90
C PHE A 9 -11.66 5.15 -2.61
N HIS A 10 -11.13 5.16 -3.84
CA HIS A 10 -11.03 6.32 -4.75
C HIS A 10 -10.09 7.44 -4.29
N THR A 11 -9.90 7.63 -2.99
CA THR A 11 -9.09 8.70 -2.42
C THR A 11 -7.66 8.24 -2.10
N HIS A 12 -7.47 7.01 -1.62
CA HIS A 12 -6.15 6.48 -1.25
C HIS A 12 -5.45 5.73 -2.37
N LYS A 13 -4.10 5.72 -2.36
CA LYS A 13 -3.27 4.89 -3.24
C LYS A 13 -2.76 3.67 -2.49
N VAL A 14 -2.61 2.56 -3.21
CA VAL A 14 -2.19 1.28 -2.64
C VAL A 14 -0.67 1.15 -2.66
N LEU A 15 -0.09 0.70 -1.55
CA LEU A 15 1.29 0.24 -1.44
C LEU A 15 1.35 -1.28 -1.22
N LYS A 16 2.40 -1.91 -1.74
CA LYS A 16 2.61 -3.36 -1.75
C LYS A 16 4.03 -3.71 -1.26
N GLY A 17 4.20 -4.93 -0.77
CA GLY A 17 5.52 -5.51 -0.51
C GLY A 17 6.07 -5.35 0.92
N ALA A 18 5.31 -4.72 1.84
CA ALA A 18 5.74 -4.44 3.22
C ALA A 18 7.01 -3.56 3.32
N SER A 19 7.32 -3.10 4.52
CA SER A 19 8.55 -2.36 4.85
C SER A 19 9.32 -3.07 5.96
N PHE A 20 10.53 -2.60 6.30
CA PHE A 20 11.34 -3.16 7.40
C PHE A 20 10.62 -3.11 8.76
N ALA A 21 9.64 -2.22 8.92
CA ALA A 21 8.86 -2.07 10.14
C ALA A 21 7.62 -2.97 10.19
N THR A 22 7.32 -3.72 9.12
CA THR A 22 6.11 -4.58 9.07
C THR A 22 6.38 -5.93 9.73
N PRO A 23 5.60 -6.35 10.75
CA PRO A 23 5.77 -7.67 11.36
C PRO A 23 5.52 -8.81 10.37
N GLU A 24 6.34 -9.87 10.43
CA GLU A 24 6.31 -11.00 9.48
C GLU A 24 4.91 -11.63 9.34
N ARG A 25 4.16 -11.81 10.44
CA ARG A 25 2.82 -12.43 10.39
C ARG A 25 1.80 -11.67 9.53
N VAL A 26 2.06 -10.39 9.25
CA VAL A 26 1.16 -9.54 8.46
C VAL A 26 1.55 -9.57 6.98
N VAL A 27 2.79 -9.94 6.66
CA VAL A 27 3.33 -9.95 5.30
C VAL A 27 2.64 -11.05 4.49
N ARG A 28 1.89 -10.63 3.48
CA ARG A 28 1.27 -11.54 2.50
C ARG A 28 1.09 -10.84 1.15
N PRO A 29 1.20 -11.55 0.01
CA PRO A 29 1.04 -10.95 -1.32
C PRO A 29 -0.31 -10.25 -1.53
N SER A 30 -1.37 -10.70 -0.86
CA SER A 30 -2.72 -10.13 -0.95
C SER A 30 -2.93 -8.87 -0.11
N PHE A 31 -2.06 -8.56 0.87
CA PHE A 31 -2.22 -7.38 1.74
C PHE A 31 -2.07 -6.08 0.96
N ARG A 32 -2.97 -5.12 1.19
CA ARG A 32 -3.00 -3.81 0.52
C ARG A 32 -2.96 -2.75 1.58
N ASN A 33 -1.81 -2.10 1.73
CA ASN A 33 -1.72 -0.89 2.54
C ASN A 33 -2.21 0.30 1.70
N PHE A 34 -2.80 1.32 2.32
CA PHE A 34 -3.38 2.45 1.59
C PHE A 34 -3.22 3.76 2.36
N TYR A 35 -2.80 4.82 1.65
CA TYR A 35 -2.60 6.16 2.22
C TYR A 35 -3.08 7.24 1.24
N MET A 36 -3.38 8.42 1.79
CA MET A 36 -3.51 9.65 1.01
C MET A 36 -2.22 9.90 0.20
N PRO A 37 -2.31 10.32 -1.09
CA PRO A 37 -1.15 10.50 -1.96
C PRO A 37 -0.06 11.44 -1.43
N GLU A 38 -0.46 12.45 -0.65
CA GLU A 38 0.41 13.51 -0.11
C GLU A 38 1.18 13.12 1.16
N ARG A 39 0.96 11.90 1.69
CA ARG A 39 1.62 11.42 2.91
C ARG A 39 3.11 11.14 2.65
N GLY A 40 3.99 11.84 3.38
CA GLY A 40 5.45 11.67 3.33
C GLY A 40 6.07 11.04 4.57
N ASP A 41 5.26 10.66 5.56
CA ASP A 41 5.67 10.15 6.88
C ASP A 41 5.69 8.61 6.97
N VAL A 42 5.32 7.91 5.90
CA VAL A 42 5.28 6.45 5.85
C VAL A 42 6.54 5.88 5.18
N PHE A 43 6.94 4.66 5.58
CA PHE A 43 8.03 3.93 4.91
C PHE A 43 7.56 3.41 3.54
N ALA A 44 7.55 4.28 2.53
CA ALA A 44 7.20 3.99 1.15
C ALA A 44 8.42 4.06 0.23
N GLY A 45 8.46 3.18 -0.77
CA GLY A 45 9.45 3.20 -1.84
C GLY A 45 8.78 3.08 -3.21
N PHE A 46 9.58 3.20 -4.28
CA PHE A 46 9.09 3.14 -5.65
C PHE A 46 9.77 2.00 -6.41
N ARG A 47 8.96 1.16 -7.06
CA ARG A 47 9.41 0.10 -7.97
C ARG A 47 8.78 0.36 -9.33
N THR A 48 9.60 0.54 -10.36
CA THR A 48 9.13 0.73 -11.74
C THR A 48 8.71 -0.61 -12.35
N CYS A 49 7.86 -0.52 -13.37
CA CYS A 49 7.59 -1.60 -14.31
C CYS A 49 7.66 -1.02 -15.73
N ARG A 50 8.04 -1.86 -16.69
CA ARG A 50 8.02 -1.52 -18.10
C ARG A 50 6.72 -2.04 -18.70
N ILE A 51 6.14 -1.29 -19.63
CA ILE A 51 5.10 -1.82 -20.52
C ILE A 51 5.74 -2.70 -21.60
N GLU A 52 5.25 -3.92 -21.78
CA GLU A 52 5.53 -4.66 -23.01
C GLU A 52 4.78 -3.96 -24.15
N LEU A 53 5.51 -3.63 -25.22
CA LEU A 53 4.99 -3.02 -26.44
C LEU A 53 4.93 -4.09 -27.53
#